data_AF-A0A3N6YXX1-F1
#
_entry.id   AF-A0A3N6YXX1-F1
#
_cell.length_a   1.000
_cell.length_b   1.000
_cell.length_c   1.000
_cell.angle_alpha   90.00
_cell.angle_beta   90.00
_cell.angle_gamma   90.00
#
_symmetry.space_group_name_H-M   'P 1'
#
loop_
_entity.id
_entity.type
_entity.pdbx_description
1 polymer ?
#
loop_
_entity_poly.entity_id
_entity_poly.type
_entity_poly.pdbx_seq_one_letter_code
_entity_poly.pdbx_strand_id
1 'polypeptide(L)'
;MTRHRWSMPIVLGLPVVIAAVGVLVVLAWMPDLPAQVATHWGSGDEPDGFTSRSALPWMIGALSAVIPLVCCGLFLALGLPSRSTAATGAGLSSFLAAVMLSTLAPQRGLDDAGDVTIQGGWIAASIGIALLAALIAAAVTPRDRFEGSVPASPVASADAPRTWAGVVRSDVMLAITGLVALVGLASLVTPLHIIGYILLPVALALAATAWWKVTVDDRGVLVRSALGWPRIRVRPDQLRALKSSTSALSATSAAGVCG
;
A
#
# COMPACT_ATOMS: atom_id res chain seq x y z
N MET A 1 10.83 -1.74 17.87
CA MET A 1 11.08 -0.79 16.77
C MET A 1 10.85 0.60 17.32
N THR A 2 11.88 1.45 17.35
CA THR A 2 11.73 2.86 17.73
C THR A 2 11.53 3.68 16.47
N ARG A 3 10.39 4.37 16.39
CA ARG A 3 10.05 5.19 15.23
C ARG A 3 10.83 6.49 15.30
N HIS A 4 11.34 6.93 14.16
CA HIS A 4 12.03 8.21 14.08
C HIS A 4 11.02 9.34 14.30
N ARG A 5 11.34 10.33 15.14
CA ARG A 5 10.40 11.42 15.52
C ARG A 5 9.80 12.17 14.33
N TRP A 6 10.54 12.26 13.22
CA TRP A 6 10.10 12.92 12.00
C TRP A 6 9.22 12.06 11.09
N SER A 7 9.11 10.75 11.34
CA SER A 7 8.28 9.88 10.50
C SER A 7 6.79 10.11 10.73
N MET A 8 6.36 10.49 11.94
CA MET A 8 4.95 10.69 12.25
C MET A 8 4.31 11.87 11.50
N PRO A 9 4.92 13.08 11.48
CA PRO A 9 4.43 14.17 10.66
C PRO A 9 4.34 13.82 9.17
N ILE A 10 5.25 12.99 8.66
CA ILE A 10 5.21 12.58 7.25
C ILE A 10 4.06 11.60 7.00
N VAL A 11 3.96 10.54 7.81
CA VAL A 11 2.94 9.49 7.68
C VAL A 11 1.52 10.05 7.76
N LEU A 12 1.28 10.97 8.69
CA LEU A 12 -0.06 11.52 8.94
C LEU A 12 -0.30 12.86 8.25
N GLY A 13 0.74 13.66 8.05
CA GLY A 13 0.62 15.00 7.45
C GLY A 13 0.51 14.97 5.93
N LEU A 14 1.25 14.10 5.23
CA LEU A 14 1.20 14.07 3.76
C LEU A 14 -0.22 13.82 3.21
N PRO A 15 -0.98 12.82 3.69
CA PRO A 15 -2.36 12.64 3.22
C PRO A 15 -3.25 13.88 3.42
N VAL A 16 -3.08 14.59 4.54
CA VAL A 16 -3.83 15.81 4.84
C VAL A 16 -3.46 16.94 3.87
N VAL A 17 -2.16 17.12 3.60
CA VAL A 17 -1.68 18.14 2.65
C VAL A 17 -2.18 17.84 1.24
N ILE A 18 -2.09 16.58 0.79
CA ILE A 18 -2.57 16.17 -0.53
C ILE A 18 -4.09 16.41 -0.66
N ALA A 19 -4.86 16.00 0.35
CA ALA A 19 -6.30 16.22 0.37
C ALA A 19 -6.64 17.72 0.37
N ALA A 20 -5.93 18.54 1.15
CA ALA A 20 -6.13 19.98 1.18
C ALA A 20 -5.85 20.62 -0.19
N VAL A 21 -4.79 20.20 -0.88
CA VAL A 21 -4.50 20.64 -2.26
C VAL A 21 -5.64 20.23 -3.19
N GLY A 22 -6.11 18.98 -3.12
CA GLY A 22 -7.26 18.53 -3.91
C GLY A 22 -8.51 19.37 -3.68
N VAL A 23 -8.83 19.67 -2.42
CA VAL A 23 -9.94 20.55 -2.03
C VAL A 23 -9.78 21.94 -2.64
N LEU A 24 -8.59 22.54 -2.54
CA LEU A 24 -8.33 23.87 -3.12
C LEU A 24 -8.49 23.88 -4.63
N VAL A 25 -8.03 22.84 -5.33
CA VAL A 25 -8.21 22.70 -6.78
C VAL A 25 -9.70 22.60 -7.12
N VAL A 26 -10.46 21.78 -6.39
CA VAL A 26 -11.92 21.69 -6.59
C VAL A 26 -12.60 23.03 -6.37
N LEU A 27 -12.29 23.73 -5.28
CA LEU A 27 -12.85 25.06 -4.99
C LEU A 27 -12.53 26.06 -6.10
N ALA A 28 -11.33 26.00 -6.68
CA ALA A 28 -10.94 26.84 -7.81
C ALA A 28 -11.70 26.50 -9.10
N TRP A 29 -12.10 25.24 -9.30
CA TRP A 29 -12.86 24.80 -10.47
C TRP A 29 -14.37 24.94 -10.31
N MET A 30 -14.89 25.05 -9.08
CA MET A 30 -16.33 25.13 -8.80
C MET A 30 -17.12 26.13 -9.64
N PRO A 31 -16.62 27.35 -9.95
CA PRO A 31 -17.35 28.30 -10.79
C PRO A 31 -17.61 27.79 -12.21
N ASP A 32 -16.71 26.97 -12.74
CA ASP A 32 -16.77 26.44 -14.10
C ASP A 32 -17.53 25.11 -14.18
N LEU A 33 -17.96 24.55 -13.05
CA LEU A 33 -18.65 23.26 -13.00
C LEU A 33 -20.17 23.43 -13.04
N PRO A 34 -20.89 22.53 -13.75
CA PRO A 34 -22.34 22.48 -13.74
C PRO A 34 -22.88 22.24 -12.32
N ALA A 35 -24.17 22.55 -12.12
CA ALA A 35 -24.80 22.44 -10.79
C ALA A 35 -24.72 21.00 -10.22
N GLN A 36 -24.88 20.01 -11.11
CA GLN A 36 -24.59 18.61 -10.85
C GLN A 36 -23.40 18.16 -11.67
N VAL A 37 -22.58 17.30 -11.10
CA VAL A 37 -21.40 16.72 -11.77
C VAL A 37 -21.47 15.20 -11.75
N ALA A 38 -20.98 14.57 -12.81
CA ALA A 38 -20.79 13.14 -12.90
C ALA A 38 -19.71 12.70 -11.90
N THR A 39 -20.06 11.71 -11.08
CA THR A 39 -19.18 11.14 -10.04
C THR A 39 -19.14 9.62 -10.07
N HIS A 40 -20.04 9.00 -10.81
CA HIS A 40 -20.08 7.57 -11.07
C HIS A 40 -20.20 7.34 -12.58
N TRP A 41 -19.60 6.23 -13.02
CA TRP A 41 -19.47 5.86 -14.42
C TRP A 41 -19.89 4.41 -14.56
N GLY A 42 -20.78 4.15 -15.51
CA GLY A 42 -21.29 2.81 -15.77
C GLY A 42 -20.27 1.93 -16.49
N SER A 43 -20.74 0.82 -17.07
CA SER A 43 -19.91 -0.03 -17.93
C SER A 43 -19.60 0.58 -19.31
N GLY A 44 -20.20 1.72 -19.64
CA GLY A 44 -19.91 2.51 -20.84
C GLY A 44 -19.10 3.77 -20.50
N ASP A 45 -18.90 4.62 -21.50
CA ASP A 45 -18.18 5.91 -21.33
C ASP A 45 -19.09 7.04 -20.79
N GLU A 46 -20.37 6.74 -20.57
CA GLU A 46 -21.40 7.67 -20.12
C GLU A 46 -21.55 7.67 -18.58
N PRO A 47 -21.85 8.83 -17.98
CA PRO A 47 -22.10 8.94 -16.56
C PRO A 47 -23.48 8.38 -16.18
N ASP A 48 -23.54 7.61 -15.11
CA ASP A 48 -24.77 6.99 -14.57
C ASP A 48 -25.07 7.40 -13.13
N GLY A 49 -24.26 8.30 -12.55
CA GLY A 49 -24.48 8.84 -11.22
C GLY A 49 -23.86 10.22 -11.00
N PHE A 50 -24.64 11.10 -10.40
CA PHE A 50 -24.34 12.52 -10.27
C PHE A 50 -24.35 12.97 -8.81
N THR A 51 -23.66 14.07 -8.53
CA THR A 51 -23.61 14.70 -7.22
C THR A 51 -23.65 16.21 -7.36
N SER A 52 -24.20 16.90 -6.35
CA SER A 52 -24.15 18.37 -6.29
C SER A 52 -22.70 18.87 -6.26
N ARG A 53 -22.39 19.90 -7.07
CA ARG A 53 -21.06 20.55 -7.07
C ARG A 53 -20.64 21.03 -5.68
N SER A 54 -21.59 21.40 -4.82
CA SER A 54 -21.32 21.86 -3.45
C SER A 54 -20.81 20.76 -2.52
N ALA A 55 -21.02 19.49 -2.86
CA ALA A 55 -20.54 18.35 -2.08
C ALA A 55 -19.10 17.98 -2.43
N LEU A 56 -18.55 18.45 -3.55
CA LEU A 56 -17.23 18.05 -4.04
C LEU A 56 -16.07 18.33 -3.08
N PRO A 57 -15.97 19.50 -2.42
CA PRO A 57 -14.89 19.75 -1.46
C PRO A 57 -14.93 18.76 -0.28
N TRP A 58 -16.13 18.39 0.17
CA TRP A 58 -16.30 17.43 1.25
C TRP A 58 -15.95 16.01 0.80
N MET A 59 -16.40 15.62 -0.40
CA MET A 59 -16.13 14.30 -0.96
C MET A 59 -14.63 14.08 -1.19
N ILE A 60 -13.94 15.03 -1.83
CA ILE A 60 -12.49 14.91 -2.10
C ILE A 60 -11.68 14.95 -0.81
N GLY A 61 -12.04 15.82 0.14
CA GLY A 61 -11.41 15.89 1.45
C GLY A 61 -11.60 14.59 2.24
N ALA A 62 -12.83 14.08 2.31
CA ALA A 62 -13.15 12.85 3.04
C ALA A 62 -12.44 11.63 2.43
N LEU A 63 -12.57 11.42 1.12
CA LEU A 63 -11.97 10.25 0.46
C LEU A 63 -10.44 10.34 0.49
N SER A 64 -9.85 11.49 0.19
CA SER A 64 -8.39 11.63 0.05
C SER A 64 -7.67 11.84 1.38
N ALA A 65 -8.36 12.19 2.47
CA ALA A 65 -7.75 12.29 3.80
C ALA A 65 -8.15 11.12 4.71
N VAL A 66 -9.45 10.91 4.93
CA VAL A 66 -9.95 10.00 5.99
C VAL A 66 -9.56 8.56 5.70
N ILE A 67 -9.81 8.07 4.48
CA ILE A 67 -9.49 6.68 4.12
C ILE A 67 -7.97 6.42 4.27
N PRO A 68 -7.06 7.22 3.67
CA PRO A 68 -5.62 7.05 3.88
C PRO A 68 -5.18 7.18 5.33
N LEU A 69 -5.75 8.10 6.11
CA LEU A 69 -5.39 8.26 7.53
C LEU A 69 -5.79 7.05 8.37
N VAL A 70 -6.98 6.49 8.13
CA VAL A 70 -7.44 5.25 8.78
C VAL A 70 -6.51 4.10 8.40
N CYS A 71 -6.17 3.95 7.12
CA CYS A 71 -5.21 2.93 6.66
C CYS A 71 -3.83 3.11 7.32
N CYS A 72 -3.31 4.35 7.38
CA CYS A 72 -2.06 4.66 8.07
C CYS A 72 -2.13 4.29 9.54
N GLY A 73 -3.19 4.69 10.26
CA GLY A 73 -3.40 4.38 11.67
C GLY A 73 -3.42 2.87 11.92
N LEU A 74 -4.14 2.11 11.10
CA LEU A 74 -4.17 0.65 11.17
C LEU A 74 -2.78 0.04 10.95
N PHE A 75 -2.06 0.50 9.92
CA PHE A 75 -0.71 0.00 9.63
C PHE A 75 0.27 0.31 10.76
N LEU A 76 0.17 1.50 11.36
CA LEU A 76 0.97 1.85 12.53
C LEU A 76 0.66 0.94 13.73
N ALA A 77 -0.64 0.66 13.96
CA ALA A 77 -1.11 -0.21 15.04
C ALA A 77 -0.67 -1.68 14.85
N LEU A 78 -0.63 -2.16 13.60
CA LEU A 78 -0.10 -3.47 13.23
C LEU A 78 1.44 -3.53 13.23
N GLY A 79 2.12 -2.45 13.60
CA GLY A 79 3.58 -2.40 13.71
C GLY A 79 4.32 -2.31 12.37
N LEU A 80 3.64 -1.92 11.28
CA LEU A 80 4.30 -1.76 9.98
C LEU A 80 5.34 -0.62 10.04
N PRO A 81 6.44 -0.74 9.27
CA PRO A 81 7.47 0.29 9.19
C PRO A 81 6.91 1.61 8.68
N SER A 82 7.26 2.72 9.33
CA SER A 82 6.78 4.07 9.02
C SER A 82 6.99 4.45 7.56
N ARG A 83 8.09 4.01 6.94
CA ARG A 83 8.40 4.27 5.53
C ARG A 83 7.39 3.62 4.58
N SER A 84 7.01 2.37 4.84
CA SER A 84 6.00 1.67 4.06
C SER A 84 4.62 2.30 4.29
N THR A 85 4.30 2.63 5.55
CA THR A 85 3.04 3.30 5.89
C THR A 85 2.91 4.66 5.22
N ALA A 86 3.95 5.49 5.23
CA ALA A 86 3.97 6.79 4.55
C ALA A 86 3.78 6.65 3.04
N ALA A 87 4.46 5.68 2.42
CA ALA A 87 4.33 5.40 0.99
C ALA A 87 2.90 5.03 0.62
N THR A 88 2.27 4.12 1.37
CA THR A 88 0.88 3.71 1.12
C THR A 88 -0.09 4.86 1.37
N GLY A 89 0.04 5.61 2.47
CA GLY A 89 -0.84 6.73 2.79
C GLY A 89 -0.79 7.83 1.74
N ALA A 90 0.42 8.28 1.36
CA ALA A 90 0.59 9.31 0.34
C ALA A 90 0.14 8.84 -1.04
N GLY A 91 0.46 7.59 -1.41
CA GLY A 91 0.03 7.01 -2.68
C GLY A 91 -1.48 6.89 -2.79
N LEU A 92 -2.15 6.35 -1.76
CA LEU A 92 -3.60 6.20 -1.74
C LEU A 92 -4.32 7.55 -1.74
N SER A 93 -3.84 8.50 -0.93
CA SER A 93 -4.37 9.87 -0.91
C SER A 93 -4.24 10.56 -2.27
N SER A 94 -3.07 10.44 -2.91
CA SER A 94 -2.81 11.03 -4.22
C SER A 94 -3.64 10.36 -5.32
N PHE A 95 -3.81 9.04 -5.26
CA PHE A 95 -4.66 8.31 -6.22
C PHE A 95 -6.11 8.81 -6.15
N LEU A 96 -6.68 8.87 -4.95
CA LEU A 96 -8.07 9.30 -4.74
C LEU A 96 -8.28 10.76 -5.15
N ALA A 97 -7.36 11.66 -4.81
CA ALA A 97 -7.41 13.04 -5.24
C ALA A 97 -7.26 13.16 -6.78
N ALA A 98 -6.26 12.49 -7.36
CA ALA A 98 -5.97 12.57 -8.79
C ALA A 98 -7.11 12.00 -9.63
N VAL A 99 -7.66 10.83 -9.26
CA VAL A 99 -8.75 10.21 -10.03
C VAL A 99 -9.98 11.11 -10.01
N MET A 100 -10.36 11.66 -8.85
CA MET A 100 -11.49 12.60 -8.75
C MET A 100 -11.26 13.87 -9.56
N LEU A 101 -10.06 14.47 -9.48
CA LEU A 101 -9.75 15.66 -10.28
C LEU A 101 -9.75 15.34 -11.78
N SER A 102 -9.26 14.16 -12.17
CA SER A 102 -9.24 13.74 -13.57
C SER A 102 -10.63 13.49 -14.14
N THR A 103 -11.60 13.09 -13.32
CA THR A 103 -13.00 12.95 -13.74
C THR A 103 -13.74 14.28 -13.76
N LEU A 104 -13.33 15.26 -12.94
CA LEU A 104 -13.95 16.59 -12.87
C LEU A 104 -13.43 17.54 -13.94
N ALA A 105 -12.15 17.46 -14.31
CA ALA A 105 -11.54 18.39 -15.25
C ALA A 105 -12.28 18.49 -16.60
N PRO A 106 -12.74 17.38 -17.22
CA PRO A 106 -13.47 17.44 -18.49
C PRO A 106 -14.90 17.99 -18.38
N GLN A 107 -15.44 18.13 -17.17
CA GLN A 107 -16.80 18.64 -16.95
C GLN A 107 -16.86 20.17 -16.85
N ARG A 108 -15.71 20.84 -16.84
CA ARG A 108 -15.63 22.30 -16.74
C ARG A 108 -16.11 22.96 -18.02
N GLY A 109 -16.96 23.98 -17.88
CA GLY A 109 -17.55 24.70 -19.00
C GLY A 109 -18.72 23.99 -19.68
N LEU A 110 -19.15 22.83 -19.15
CA LEU A 110 -20.37 22.17 -19.60
C LEU A 110 -21.59 22.74 -18.89
N ASP A 111 -22.69 22.84 -19.62
CA ASP A 111 -24.01 23.19 -19.05
C ASP A 111 -24.65 21.99 -18.36
N ASP A 112 -24.47 20.78 -18.92
CA ASP A 112 -24.93 19.51 -18.39
C ASP A 112 -23.75 18.53 -18.22
N ALA A 113 -23.67 17.89 -17.05
CA ALA A 113 -22.69 16.85 -16.79
C ALA A 113 -23.03 15.52 -17.49
N GLY A 114 -24.23 15.35 -18.06
CA GLY A 114 -24.56 14.21 -18.90
C GLY A 114 -23.74 14.13 -20.19
N ASP A 115 -23.19 15.26 -20.65
CA ASP A 115 -22.48 15.37 -21.92
C ASP A 115 -21.00 14.96 -21.85
N VAL A 116 -20.48 14.68 -20.65
CA VAL A 116 -19.07 14.31 -20.49
C VAL A 116 -18.85 12.83 -20.80
N THR A 117 -17.77 12.55 -21.53
CA THR A 117 -17.24 11.20 -21.72
C THR A 117 -15.86 11.10 -21.06
N ILE A 118 -15.59 9.99 -20.36
CA ILE A 118 -14.26 9.75 -19.78
C ILE A 118 -13.38 8.97 -20.74
N GLN A 119 -12.14 9.42 -20.86
CA GLN A 119 -11.09 8.66 -21.52
C GLN A 119 -10.30 7.84 -20.49
N GLY A 120 -10.10 6.55 -20.75
CA GLY A 120 -9.38 5.65 -19.85
C GLY A 120 -7.94 6.09 -19.49
N GLY A 121 -7.32 6.95 -20.31
CA GLY A 121 -5.98 7.51 -20.05
C GLY A 121 -5.87 8.30 -18.73
N TRP A 122 -6.96 8.90 -18.26
CA TRP A 122 -6.99 9.65 -17.00
C TRP A 122 -6.77 8.78 -15.76
N ILE A 123 -7.28 7.55 -15.78
CA ILE A 123 -7.06 6.57 -14.70
C ILE A 123 -5.59 6.17 -14.68
N ALA A 124 -5.00 5.88 -15.84
CA ALA A 124 -3.58 5.54 -15.94
C ALA A 124 -2.67 6.67 -15.43
N ALA A 125 -2.99 7.92 -15.77
CA ALA A 125 -2.28 9.09 -15.25
C ALA A 125 -2.40 9.21 -13.71
N SER A 126 -3.60 8.97 -13.16
CA SER A 126 -3.84 9.00 -11.71
C SER A 126 -3.05 7.92 -10.96
N ILE A 127 -2.91 6.73 -11.54
CA ILE A 127 -2.04 5.67 -11.02
C ILE A 127 -0.57 6.13 -11.06
N GLY A 128 -0.13 6.76 -12.15
CA GLY A 128 1.22 7.32 -12.26
C GLY A 128 1.53 8.34 -11.16
N ILE A 129 0.61 9.26 -10.89
CA ILE A 129 0.71 10.25 -9.80
C ILE A 129 0.80 9.56 -8.43
N ALA A 130 -0.05 8.56 -8.20
CA ALA A 130 -0.07 7.78 -6.96
C ALA A 130 1.27 7.07 -6.70
N LEU A 131 1.83 6.42 -7.72
CA LEU A 131 3.12 5.73 -7.63
C LEU A 131 4.25 6.72 -7.35
N LEU A 132 4.26 7.87 -8.04
CA LEU A 132 5.25 8.91 -7.82
C LEU A 132 5.19 9.46 -6.38
N ALA A 133 3.98 9.78 -5.90
CA ALA A 133 3.78 10.26 -4.52
C ALA A 133 4.22 9.22 -3.48
N ALA A 134 3.89 7.95 -3.70
CA ALA A 134 4.33 6.85 -2.84
C ALA A 134 5.86 6.72 -2.79
N LEU A 135 6.53 6.83 -3.95
CA LEU A 135 7.99 6.77 -4.05
C LEU A 135 8.64 7.96 -3.35
N ILE A 136 8.13 9.18 -3.54
CA ILE A 136 8.62 10.39 -2.87
C ILE A 136 8.44 10.25 -1.36
N ALA A 137 7.25 9.89 -0.88
CA ALA A 137 6.96 9.69 0.53
C ALA A 137 7.87 8.61 1.15
N ALA A 138 8.09 7.50 0.44
CA ALA A 138 9.05 6.49 0.87
C ALA A 138 10.47 7.06 0.94
N ALA A 139 10.91 7.84 -0.04
CA ALA A 139 12.26 8.38 -0.09
C ALA A 139 12.55 9.37 1.05
N VAL A 140 11.58 10.25 1.37
CA VAL A 140 11.75 11.28 2.41
C VAL A 140 11.50 10.76 3.82
N THR A 141 10.75 9.66 3.98
CA THR A 141 10.47 9.08 5.31
C THR A 141 11.69 8.36 5.87
N PRO A 142 12.22 8.79 7.04
CA PRO A 142 13.35 8.13 7.68
C PRO A 142 13.05 6.67 8.01
N ARG A 143 14.08 5.81 7.90
CA ARG A 143 13.96 4.40 8.30
C ARG A 143 13.80 4.30 9.82
N ASP A 144 12.88 3.46 10.27
CA ASP A 144 12.74 3.14 11.68
C ASP A 144 13.99 2.42 12.21
N ARG A 145 14.28 2.61 13.50
CA ARG A 145 15.38 1.93 14.17
C ARG A 145 14.87 0.68 14.88
N PHE A 146 15.63 -0.40 14.76
CA PHE A 146 15.46 -1.58 15.58
C PHE A 146 16.45 -1.49 16.73
N GLU A 147 16.08 -0.79 17.79
CA GLU A 147 16.84 -0.77 19.05
C GLU A 147 16.44 -1.99 19.90
N GLY A 148 17.42 -2.64 20.55
CA GLY A 148 17.16 -3.66 21.57
C GLY A 148 17.70 -5.07 21.30
N SER A 149 18.97 -5.19 20.96
CA SER A 149 19.67 -6.48 21.02
C SER A 149 21.02 -6.28 21.69
N VAL A 150 21.15 -6.80 22.92
CA VAL A 150 22.45 -7.03 23.54
C VAL A 150 23.14 -8.15 22.76
N PRO A 151 24.41 -8.01 22.34
CA PRO A 151 25.12 -9.11 21.70
C PRO A 151 25.08 -10.34 22.61
N ALA A 152 24.46 -11.43 22.16
CA ALA A 152 24.59 -12.70 22.84
C ALA A 152 26.04 -13.18 22.72
N SER A 153 26.58 -13.78 23.78
CA SER A 153 27.89 -14.43 23.71
C SER A 153 27.85 -15.49 22.59
N PRO A 154 28.89 -15.58 21.74
CA PRO A 154 28.95 -16.58 20.69
C PRO A 154 28.75 -17.98 21.28
N VAL A 155 27.76 -18.71 20.81
CA VAL A 155 27.60 -20.13 21.15
C VAL A 155 28.48 -20.91 20.18
N ALA A 156 29.48 -21.64 20.70
CA ALA A 156 30.30 -22.53 19.88
C ALA A 156 29.41 -23.65 19.32
N SER A 157 29.19 -23.64 18.01
CA SER A 157 28.47 -24.69 17.31
C SER A 157 29.46 -25.79 16.94
N ALA A 158 29.59 -26.81 17.79
CA ALA A 158 30.44 -27.96 17.48
C ALA A 158 29.79 -28.88 16.42
N ASP A 159 28.45 -28.95 16.38
CA ASP A 159 27.72 -29.98 15.62
C ASP A 159 26.52 -29.46 14.78
N ALA A 160 26.21 -28.16 14.75
CA ALA A 160 25.05 -27.68 13.98
C ALA A 160 25.39 -27.51 12.49
N PRO A 161 24.45 -27.84 11.57
CA PRO A 161 24.64 -27.61 10.14
C PRO A 161 24.91 -26.12 9.87
N ARG A 162 25.99 -25.83 9.13
CA ARG A 162 26.43 -24.45 8.78
C ARG A 162 25.44 -23.70 7.87
N THR A 163 24.46 -24.41 7.34
CA THR A 163 23.43 -23.85 6.47
C THR A 163 22.05 -24.17 7.02
N TRP A 164 21.22 -23.15 7.17
CA TRP A 164 19.82 -23.30 7.53
C TRP A 164 18.93 -22.72 6.44
N ALA A 165 17.83 -23.39 6.12
CA ALA A 165 16.80 -22.86 5.24
C ALA A 165 15.44 -23.03 5.90
N GLY A 166 14.61 -21.99 5.81
CA GLY A 166 13.25 -22.02 6.35
C GLY A 166 12.31 -21.09 5.58
N VAL A 167 11.03 -21.23 5.87
CA VAL A 167 9.98 -20.38 5.29
C VAL A 167 9.36 -19.55 6.39
N VAL A 168 9.34 -18.24 6.18
CA VAL A 168 8.62 -17.28 7.03
C VAL A 168 7.34 -16.89 6.30
N ARG A 169 6.20 -17.00 6.99
CA ARG A 169 4.91 -16.50 6.51
C ARG A 169 4.42 -15.37 7.40
N SER A 170 3.69 -14.43 6.81
CA SER A 170 2.99 -13.39 7.58
C SER A 170 1.49 -13.70 7.61
N ASP A 171 0.99 -14.15 8.76
CA ASP A 171 -0.45 -14.42 8.95
C ASP A 171 -1.29 -13.14 8.77
N VAL A 172 -0.76 -11.99 9.16
CA VAL A 172 -1.40 -10.67 8.92
C VAL A 172 -1.50 -10.38 7.43
N MET A 173 -0.42 -10.61 6.66
CA MET A 173 -0.47 -10.38 5.21
C MET A 173 -1.41 -11.35 4.52
N LEU A 174 -1.48 -12.60 4.98
CA LEU A 174 -2.45 -13.59 4.48
C LEU A 174 -3.89 -13.19 4.81
N ALA A 175 -4.14 -12.68 6.02
CA ALA A 175 -5.47 -12.19 6.41
C ALA A 175 -5.89 -10.97 5.56
N ILE A 176 -4.99 -10.00 5.36
CA ILE A 176 -5.23 -8.85 4.47
C ILE A 176 -5.48 -9.34 3.04
N THR A 177 -4.66 -10.25 2.53
CA THR A 177 -4.82 -10.85 1.20
C THR A 177 -6.20 -11.52 1.06
N GLY A 178 -6.59 -12.33 2.05
CA GLY A 178 -7.88 -13.02 2.05
C GLY A 178 -9.06 -12.05 2.07
N LEU A 179 -8.98 -10.99 2.88
CA LEU A 179 -10.01 -9.94 2.91
C LEU A 179 -10.11 -9.20 1.58
N VAL A 180 -8.98 -8.77 1.00
CA VAL A 180 -8.96 -8.08 -0.30
C VAL A 180 -9.48 -8.98 -1.41
N ALA A 181 -9.08 -10.26 -1.43
CA ALA A 181 -9.59 -11.23 -2.39
C ALA A 181 -11.10 -11.45 -2.24
N LEU A 182 -11.59 -11.61 -1.00
CA LEU A 182 -13.01 -11.81 -0.71
C LEU A 182 -13.85 -10.61 -1.20
N VAL A 183 -13.44 -9.39 -0.88
CA VAL A 183 -14.11 -8.17 -1.35
C VAL A 183 -14.05 -8.06 -2.88
N GLY A 184 -12.91 -8.39 -3.49
CA GLY A 184 -12.75 -8.40 -4.95
C GLY A 184 -13.69 -9.41 -5.63
N LEU A 185 -13.73 -10.65 -5.14
CA LEU A 185 -14.64 -11.69 -5.62
C LEU A 185 -16.11 -11.31 -5.45
N ALA A 186 -16.48 -10.79 -4.28
CA ALA A 186 -17.85 -10.33 -4.01
C ALA A 186 -18.24 -9.17 -4.96
N SER A 187 -17.31 -8.27 -5.27
CA SER A 187 -17.58 -7.14 -6.17
C SER A 187 -17.87 -7.57 -7.60
N LEU A 188 -17.27 -8.67 -8.08
CA LEU A 188 -17.45 -9.17 -9.46
C LEU A 188 -18.90 -9.53 -9.82
N VAL A 189 -19.74 -9.85 -8.82
CA VAL A 189 -21.16 -10.20 -9.04
C VAL A 189 -22.12 -9.02 -8.80
N THR A 190 -21.57 -7.82 -8.65
CA THR A 190 -22.33 -6.59 -8.42
C THR A 190 -22.10 -5.59 -9.56
N PRO A 191 -22.86 -4.49 -9.62
CA PRO A 191 -22.53 -3.37 -10.52
C PRO A 191 -21.11 -2.80 -10.30
N LEU A 192 -20.48 -3.08 -9.15
CA LEU A 192 -19.11 -2.65 -8.81
C LEU A 192 -18.01 -3.62 -9.31
N HIS A 193 -18.27 -4.43 -10.34
CA HIS A 193 -17.35 -5.46 -10.83
C HIS A 193 -15.96 -4.93 -11.24
N ILE A 194 -15.85 -3.65 -11.65
CA ILE A 194 -14.57 -2.98 -11.90
C ILE A 194 -13.66 -3.02 -10.66
N ILE A 195 -14.24 -2.86 -9.45
CA ILE A 195 -13.50 -2.99 -8.19
C ILE A 195 -12.92 -4.40 -8.06
N GLY A 196 -13.66 -5.43 -8.48
CA GLY A 196 -13.17 -6.80 -8.51
C GLY A 196 -11.95 -6.99 -9.41
N TYR A 197 -11.98 -6.42 -10.62
CA TYR A 197 -10.85 -6.47 -11.56
C TYR A 197 -9.59 -5.76 -11.03
N ILE A 198 -9.75 -4.76 -10.16
CA ILE A 198 -8.62 -4.07 -9.51
C ILE A 198 -8.12 -4.84 -8.28
N LEU A 199 -9.04 -5.28 -7.40
CA LEU A 199 -8.67 -5.88 -6.12
C LEU A 199 -8.06 -7.28 -6.27
N LEU A 200 -8.45 -8.06 -7.28
CA LEU A 200 -7.92 -9.42 -7.45
C LEU A 200 -6.43 -9.45 -7.83
N PRO A 201 -5.95 -8.68 -8.83
CA PRO A 201 -4.51 -8.52 -9.07
C PRO A 201 -3.75 -7.98 -7.85
N VAL A 202 -4.36 -7.05 -7.10
CA VAL A 202 -3.75 -6.52 -5.86
C VAL A 202 -3.63 -7.61 -4.80
N ALA A 203 -4.67 -8.42 -4.59
CA ALA A 203 -4.63 -9.56 -3.67
C ALA A 203 -3.54 -10.56 -4.07
N LEU A 204 -3.42 -10.87 -5.37
CA LEU A 204 -2.36 -11.76 -5.87
C LEU A 204 -0.96 -11.19 -5.59
N ALA A 205 -0.76 -9.89 -5.81
CA ALA A 205 0.49 -9.22 -5.49
C ALA A 205 0.78 -9.23 -3.97
N LEU A 206 -0.23 -9.05 -3.12
CA LEU A 206 -0.07 -9.17 -1.66
C LEU A 206 0.28 -10.61 -1.25
N ALA A 207 -0.38 -11.61 -1.84
CA ALA A 207 -0.09 -13.02 -1.60
C ALA A 207 1.37 -13.35 -1.91
N ALA A 208 1.91 -12.83 -3.02
CA ALA A 208 3.32 -12.98 -3.39
C ALA A 208 4.30 -12.46 -2.33
N THR A 209 3.88 -11.51 -1.50
CA THR A 209 4.67 -10.93 -0.40
C THR A 209 4.43 -11.58 0.96
N ALA A 210 3.49 -12.53 1.05
CA ALA A 210 3.15 -13.19 2.31
C ALA A 210 4.11 -14.31 2.69
N TRP A 211 4.85 -14.88 1.72
CA TRP A 211 5.79 -15.98 1.91
C TRP A 211 7.22 -15.61 1.52
N TRP A 212 8.15 -15.88 2.42
CA TRP A 212 9.57 -15.63 2.24
C TRP A 212 10.38 -16.87 2.54
N LYS A 213 11.20 -17.30 1.57
CA LYS A 213 12.24 -18.30 1.78
C LYS A 213 13.47 -17.60 2.34
N VAL A 214 13.93 -18.06 3.49
CA VAL A 214 15.12 -17.56 4.17
C VAL A 214 16.17 -18.65 4.14
N THR A 215 17.38 -18.30 3.70
CA THR A 215 18.56 -19.17 3.76
C THR A 215 19.64 -18.42 4.52
N VAL A 216 20.24 -19.10 5.50
CA VAL A 216 21.36 -18.60 6.29
C VAL A 216 22.53 -19.54 6.01
N ASP A 217 23.64 -18.99 5.52
CA ASP A 217 24.87 -19.71 5.25
C ASP A 217 26.09 -18.87 5.67
N ASP A 218 27.30 -19.42 5.46
CA ASP A 218 28.56 -18.71 5.73
C ASP A 218 28.70 -17.39 4.94
N ARG A 219 27.89 -17.19 3.88
CA ARG A 219 27.88 -15.97 3.05
C ARG A 219 26.86 -14.94 3.54
N GLY A 220 26.09 -15.25 4.59
CA GLY A 220 25.15 -14.34 5.26
C GLY A 220 23.69 -14.82 5.19
N VAL A 221 22.76 -13.86 5.19
CA VAL A 221 21.31 -14.12 5.14
C VAL A 221 20.76 -13.75 3.79
N LEU A 222 20.08 -14.69 3.13
CA LEU A 222 19.38 -14.51 1.87
C LEU A 222 17.88 -14.68 2.08
N VAL A 223 17.12 -13.63 1.79
CA VAL A 223 15.66 -13.60 1.88
C VAL A 223 15.10 -13.45 0.47
N ARG A 224 14.24 -14.38 0.04
CA ARG A 224 13.61 -14.36 -1.29
C ARG A 224 12.09 -14.49 -1.16
N SER A 225 11.34 -13.67 -1.87
CA SER A 225 9.89 -13.88 -2.03
C SER A 225 9.62 -15.24 -2.72
N ALA A 226 8.44 -15.81 -2.50
CA ALA A 226 7.98 -17.02 -3.17
C ALA A 226 8.03 -16.94 -4.70
N LEU A 227 7.79 -15.76 -5.29
CA LEU A 227 7.89 -15.54 -6.75
C LEU A 227 9.33 -15.29 -7.23
N GLY A 228 10.32 -15.42 -6.35
CA GLY A 228 11.73 -15.28 -6.69
C GLY A 228 12.24 -13.83 -6.73
N TRP A 229 11.38 -12.83 -6.72
CA TRP A 229 11.71 -11.40 -6.58
C TRP A 229 10.66 -10.69 -5.70
N PRO A 230 11.03 -9.77 -4.80
CA PRO A 230 12.37 -9.24 -4.54
C PRO A 230 13.29 -10.21 -3.77
N ARG A 231 14.62 -9.97 -3.88
CA ARG A 231 15.68 -10.73 -3.19
C ARG A 231 16.53 -9.78 -2.34
N ILE A 232 16.70 -10.10 -1.06
CA ILE A 232 17.49 -9.31 -0.12
C ILE A 232 18.64 -10.19 0.37
N ARG A 233 19.88 -9.70 0.25
CA ARG A 233 21.07 -10.34 0.81
C ARG A 233 21.69 -9.43 1.86
N VAL A 234 21.82 -9.94 3.08
CA VAL A 234 22.51 -9.29 4.18
C VAL A 234 23.83 -10.03 4.39
N ARG A 235 24.95 -9.33 4.23
CA ARG A 235 26.28 -9.93 4.39
C ARG A 235 26.64 -10.07 5.88
N PRO A 236 27.57 -10.97 6.25
CA PRO A 236 27.92 -11.20 7.66
C PRO A 236 28.44 -9.94 8.38
N ASP A 237 29.19 -9.09 7.68
CA ASP A 237 29.72 -7.81 8.19
C ASP A 237 28.63 -6.77 8.48
N GLN A 238 27.43 -6.96 7.93
CA GLN A 238 26.28 -6.09 8.16
C GLN A 238 25.43 -6.54 9.35
N LEU A 239 25.65 -7.76 9.87
CA LEU A 239 24.94 -8.29 11.02
C LEU A 239 25.55 -7.73 12.31
N ARG A 240 24.87 -6.77 12.92
CA ARG A 240 25.35 -6.11 14.15
C ARG A 240 24.93 -6.82 15.43
N ALA A 241 23.81 -7.55 15.38
CA ALA A 241 23.29 -8.28 16.51
C ALA A 241 22.22 -9.29 16.07
N LEU A 242 22.09 -10.36 16.84
CA LEU A 242 21.08 -11.40 16.66
C LEU A 242 20.17 -11.40 17.89
N LYS A 243 18.86 -11.40 17.65
CA LYS A 243 17.87 -11.66 18.69
C LYS A 243 17.14 -12.95 18.31
N SER A 244 17.34 -14.00 19.09
CA SER A 244 16.50 -15.18 19.02
C SER A 244 15.22 -14.90 19.80
N SER A 245 14.07 -14.97 19.13
CA SER A 245 12.79 -15.12 19.80
C SER A 245 12.31 -16.52 19.51
N THR A 246 12.36 -17.39 20.52
CA THR A 246 11.72 -18.70 20.45
C THR A 246 10.21 -18.48 20.56
N SER A 247 9.56 -18.01 19.50
CA SER A 247 8.12 -18.16 19.40
C SER A 247 7.85 -19.63 19.14
N ALA A 248 7.04 -20.27 19.98
CA ALA A 248 6.54 -21.63 19.77
C ALA A 248 5.64 -21.67 18.53
N LEU A 249 6.24 -21.55 17.35
CA LEU A 249 5.65 -21.81 16.06
C LEU A 249 6.30 -23.10 15.58
N SER A 250 5.48 -24.14 15.54
CA SER A 250 5.79 -25.47 15.05
C SER A 250 6.71 -25.42 13.84
N ALA A 251 7.99 -25.69 14.07
CA ALA A 251 8.94 -25.98 13.03
C ALA A 251 8.53 -27.31 12.43
N THR A 252 7.70 -27.27 11.38
CA THR A 252 7.52 -28.43 10.51
C THR A 252 8.86 -28.61 9.78
N SER A 253 9.71 -29.43 10.39
CA SER A 253 10.93 -29.96 9.80
C SER A 253 10.57 -30.64 8.48
N ALA A 254 10.79 -29.96 7.36
CA ALA A 254 10.87 -30.62 6.06
C ALA A 254 12.20 -31.38 6.02
N ALA A 255 12.18 -32.60 6.55
CA ALA A 255 13.21 -33.59 6.32
C ALA A 255 13.06 -34.16 4.90
N GLY A 256 14.18 -34.29 4.18
CA GLY A 256 14.30 -34.97 2.89
C GLY A 256 14.08 -34.05 1.68
N VAL A 257 14.83 -34.11 0.59
CA VAL A 257 15.65 -35.18 0.01
C VAL A 257 16.61 -34.52 -1.00
N CYS A 258 17.88 -34.95 -1.03
CA CYS A 258 18.65 -35.23 -2.24
C CYS A 258 19.99 -35.84 -1.83
N GLY A 259 20.04 -37.18 -1.86
CA GLY A 259 21.25 -37.90 -2.27
C GLY A 259 21.36 -37.91 -3.78
#